data_AF-A0A539DNU9-F1
#
_entry.id   AF-A0A539DNU9-F1
#
_cell.length_a   1.000
_cell.length_b   1.000
_cell.length_c   1.000
_cell.angle_alpha   90.00
_cell.angle_beta   90.00
_cell.angle_gamma   90.00
#
_symmetry.space_group_name_H-M   'P 1'
#
loop_
_entity.id
_entity.type
_entity.pdbx_description
1 polymer ?
#
loop_
_entity_poly.entity_id
_entity_poly.type
_entity_poly.pdbx_seq_one_letter_code
_entity_poly.pdbx_strand_id
1 'polypeptide(L)'
;MIAAGSGLVAGRSPEDAVLEACREALARSGDRADFVLVFVTGDAYPSAPPNLHAIGRLTGARVVVGCSGAGVLTERREVEGESAVAVLTVRDERLAVTP
;
A
#
# COMPACT_ATOMS: atom_id res chain seq x y z
N MET A 1 13.58 2.19 -15.89
CA MET A 1 12.22 1.83 -16.33
C MET A 1 11.43 1.65 -15.06
N ILE A 2 10.28 2.30 -14.95
CA ILE A 2 9.46 2.22 -13.74
C ILE A 2 8.84 0.81 -13.69
N ALA A 3 9.11 0.08 -12.62
CA ALA A 3 8.39 -1.14 -12.27
C ALA A 3 7.40 -0.81 -11.15
N ALA A 4 6.12 -1.05 -11.39
CA ALA A 4 5.08 -0.70 -10.44
C ALA A 4 4.05 -1.82 -10.31
N GLY A 5 3.46 -1.92 -9.12
CA GLY A 5 2.52 -2.97 -8.78
C GLY A 5 1.59 -2.52 -7.67
N SER A 6 0.32 -2.88 -7.76
CA SER A 6 -0.71 -2.53 -6.78
C SER A 6 -1.20 -3.77 -6.02
N GLY A 7 -1.82 -3.57 -4.87
CA GLY A 7 -2.51 -4.60 -4.11
C GLY A 7 -3.73 -4.00 -3.45
N LEU A 8 -4.78 -4.79 -3.30
CA LEU A 8 -6.02 -4.34 -2.66
C LEU A 8 -6.65 -5.48 -1.90
N VAL A 9 -6.89 -5.26 -0.61
CA VAL A 9 -7.54 -6.22 0.27
C VAL A 9 -8.63 -5.52 1.06
N ALA A 10 -9.84 -6.10 1.05
CA ALA A 10 -11.01 -5.62 1.77
C ALA A 10 -11.54 -6.70 2.73
N GLY A 11 -12.22 -6.28 3.80
CA GLY A 11 -12.95 -7.18 4.70
C GLY A 11 -12.08 -8.11 5.57
N ARG A 12 -10.81 -7.75 5.79
CA ARG A 12 -9.87 -8.49 6.65
C ARG A 12 -9.42 -7.66 7.84
N SER A 13 -8.74 -8.30 8.80
CA SER A 13 -8.00 -7.58 9.83
C SER A 13 -7.00 -6.62 9.17
N PRO A 14 -6.74 -5.43 9.74
CA PRO A 14 -5.81 -4.47 9.14
C PRO A 14 -4.40 -5.05 8.91
N GLU A 15 -3.92 -5.90 9.82
CA GLU A 15 -2.59 -6.53 9.73
C GLU A 15 -2.51 -7.51 8.55
N ASP A 16 -3.50 -8.39 8.41
CA ASP A 16 -3.56 -9.34 7.28
C ASP A 16 -3.75 -8.60 5.95
N ALA A 17 -4.58 -7.56 5.95
CA ALA A 17 -4.83 -6.74 4.77
C ALA A 17 -3.56 -6.04 4.28
N VAL A 18 -2.77 -5.47 5.20
CA VAL A 18 -1.47 -4.86 4.90
C VAL A 18 -0.51 -5.88 4.31
N LEU A 19 -0.37 -7.05 4.94
CA LEU A 19 0.56 -8.09 4.50
C LEU A 19 0.24 -8.55 3.08
N GLU A 20 -1.03 -8.93 2.83
CA GLU A 20 -1.41 -9.46 1.53
C GLU A 20 -1.41 -8.38 0.45
N ALA A 21 -1.85 -7.14 0.75
CA ALA A 21 -1.77 -6.03 -0.21
C ALA A 21 -0.31 -5.72 -0.62
N CYS A 22 0.63 -5.75 0.33
CA CYS A 22 2.06 -5.59 0.01
C CYS A 22 2.56 -6.73 -0.89
N ARG A 23 2.18 -7.98 -0.58
CA ARG A 23 2.56 -9.16 -1.36
C ARG A 23 2.05 -9.09 -2.80
N GLU A 24 0.78 -8.70 -2.98
CA GLU A 24 0.17 -8.53 -4.30
C GLU A 24 0.86 -7.44 -5.13
N ALA A 25 1.24 -6.34 -4.48
CA ALA A 25 1.92 -5.22 -5.12
C ALA A 25 3.33 -5.62 -5.58
N LEU A 26 4.13 -6.21 -4.69
CA LEU A 26 5.50 -6.65 -4.98
C LEU A 26 5.55 -7.75 -6.05
N ALA A 27 4.56 -8.63 -6.10
CA ALA A 27 4.47 -9.65 -7.16
C ALA A 27 4.47 -9.04 -8.58
N ARG A 28 4.11 -7.75 -8.72
CA ARG A 28 4.10 -7.03 -10.00
C ARG A 28 5.27 -6.06 -10.18
N SER A 29 5.85 -5.53 -9.09
CA SER A 29 6.97 -4.57 -9.15
C SER A 29 8.37 -5.19 -8.91
N GLY A 30 8.44 -6.43 -8.39
CA GLY A 30 9.65 -7.13 -7.97
C GLY A 30 9.83 -7.19 -6.44
N ASP A 31 10.96 -7.74 -5.99
CA ASP A 31 11.19 -8.13 -4.58
C ASP A 31 11.31 -6.97 -3.58
N ARG A 32 11.46 -5.73 -4.07
CA ARG A 32 11.54 -4.51 -3.24
C ARG A 32 10.95 -3.31 -3.97
N ALA A 33 10.49 -2.34 -3.20
CA ALA A 33 10.07 -1.03 -3.69
C ALA A 33 11.06 0.06 -3.24
N ASP A 34 11.21 1.11 -4.05
CA ASP A 34 11.92 2.33 -3.63
C ASP A 34 10.93 3.32 -2.97
N PHE A 35 9.65 3.25 -3.38
CA PHE A 35 8.54 4.07 -2.87
C PHE A 35 7.27 3.25 -2.74
N VAL A 36 6.48 3.53 -1.70
CA VAL A 36 5.14 2.98 -1.50
C VAL A 36 4.13 4.08 -1.22
N LEU A 37 3.01 4.04 -1.93
CA LEU A 37 1.80 4.79 -1.64
C LEU A 37 0.75 3.85 -1.06
N VAL A 38 0.21 4.15 0.12
CA VAL A 38 -0.83 3.33 0.76
C VAL A 38 -2.09 4.14 1.06
N PHE A 39 -3.25 3.50 0.84
CA PHE A 39 -4.55 3.98 1.27
C PHE A 39 -5.17 3.01 2.27
N VAL A 40 -5.75 3.54 3.34
CA VAL A 40 -6.50 2.77 4.33
C VAL A 40 -7.88 3.39 4.55
N THR A 41 -8.90 2.55 4.75
CA THR A 41 -10.30 2.98 4.96
C THR A 41 -10.91 2.28 6.17
N GLY A 42 -11.98 2.86 6.71
CA GLY A 42 -12.76 2.26 7.79
C GLY A 42 -11.94 1.99 9.06
N ASP A 43 -12.12 0.80 9.63
CA ASP A 43 -11.48 0.35 10.86
C ASP A 43 -9.97 0.12 10.72
N ALA A 44 -9.43 0.15 9.49
CA ALA A 44 -7.98 0.12 9.27
C ALA A 44 -7.32 1.48 9.60
N TYR A 45 -8.09 2.55 9.75
CA TYR A 45 -7.59 3.90 9.98
C TYR A 45 -6.88 4.10 11.34
N PRO A 46 -7.45 3.70 12.50
CA PRO A 46 -6.78 3.87 13.79
C PRO A 46 -5.42 3.15 13.87
N SER A 47 -5.26 2.09 13.07
CA SER A 47 -4.02 1.31 12.95
C SER A 47 -3.07 1.84 11.87
N ALA A 48 -3.35 2.99 11.23
CA ALA A 48 -2.52 3.49 10.14
C ALA A 48 -1.05 3.73 10.53
N PRO A 49 -0.71 4.39 11.67
CA PRO A 49 0.70 4.62 12.02
C PRO A 49 1.55 3.35 12.18
N PRO A 50 1.14 2.31 12.95
CA PRO A 50 1.92 1.07 13.02
C PRO A 50 1.95 0.32 11.68
N ASN A 51 0.89 0.42 10.87
CA ASN A 51 0.83 -0.20 9.54
C ASN A 51 1.83 0.43 8.56
N LEU A 52 2.05 1.74 8.58
CA LEU A 52 3.07 2.39 7.72
C LEU A 52 4.48 1.83 7.98
N HIS A 53 4.82 1.61 9.25
CA HIS A 53 6.11 1.02 9.61
C HIS A 53 6.21 -0.45 9.16
N ALA A 54 5.13 -1.22 9.31
CA ALA A 54 5.07 -2.60 8.81
C ALA A 54 5.24 -2.67 7.29
N ILE A 55 4.57 -1.79 6.54
CA ILE A 55 4.68 -1.68 5.08
C ILE A 55 6.12 -1.41 4.65
N GLY A 56 6.81 -0.46 5.31
CA GLY A 56 8.21 -0.18 5.03
C GLY A 56 9.11 -1.42 5.19
N ARG A 57 8.89 -2.22 6.24
CA ARG A 57 9.63 -3.48 6.45
C ARG A 57 9.29 -4.56 5.42
N LEU A 58 8.01 -4.71 5.07
CA LEU A 58 7.54 -5.73 4.13
C LEU A 58 8.00 -5.47 2.69
N THR A 59 8.09 -4.19 2.31
CA THR A 59 8.40 -3.78 0.93
C THR A 59 9.85 -3.36 0.72
N GLY A 60 10.61 -3.14 1.81
CA GLY A 60 11.95 -2.57 1.76
C GLY A 60 11.99 -1.09 1.33
N ALA A 61 10.83 -0.43 1.25
CA ALA A 61 10.73 0.94 0.78
C ALA A 61 11.37 1.93 1.75
N ARG A 62 12.12 2.88 1.18
CA ARG A 62 12.74 3.98 1.94
C ARG A 62 11.73 5.09 2.24
N VAL A 63 10.74 5.24 1.38
CA VAL A 63 9.68 6.23 1.50
C VAL A 63 8.34 5.51 1.44
N VAL A 64 7.57 5.63 2.52
CA VAL A 64 6.17 5.19 2.58
C VAL A 64 5.34 6.43 2.84
N VAL A 65 4.47 6.76 1.90
CA VAL A 65 3.46 7.81 2.05
C VAL A 65 2.09 7.18 1.98
N GLY A 66 1.11 7.84 2.57
CA GLY A 66 -0.25 7.36 2.48
C GLY A 66 -1.24 8.34 3.07
N CYS A 67 -2.50 8.07 2.81
CA CYS A 67 -3.59 8.79 3.43
C CYS A 67 -4.72 7.85 3.82
N SER A 68 -5.56 8.34 4.72
CA SER A 68 -6.84 7.74 5.02
C SER A 68 -7.92 8.29 4.10
N GLY A 69 -8.80 7.41 3.61
CA GLY A 69 -9.94 7.80 2.78
C GLY A 69 -11.25 7.18 3.28
N ALA A 70 -12.38 7.75 2.85
CA ALA A 70 -13.69 7.12 3.03
C ALA A 70 -13.85 5.85 2.16
N GLY A 71 -13.05 5.74 1.10
CA GLY A 71 -12.99 4.63 0.17
C GLY A 71 -11.67 4.58 -0.60
N VAL A 72 -11.45 3.50 -1.35
CA VAL A 72 -10.33 3.37 -2.29
C VAL A 72 -10.83 2.93 -3.65
N LEU A 73 -10.34 3.60 -4.70
CA LEU A 73 -10.47 3.18 -6.08
C LEU A 73 -9.11 2.74 -6.62
N THR A 74 -9.01 1.50 -7.09
CA THR A 74 -7.82 0.95 -7.77
C THR A 74 -8.21 0.44 -9.16
N GLU A 75 -7.26 -0.07 -9.93
CA GLU A 75 -7.55 -0.70 -11.22
C GLU A 75 -8.39 -1.98 -11.10
N ARG A 76 -8.46 -2.57 -9.90
CA ARG A 76 -9.20 -3.81 -9.64
C ARG A 76 -10.66 -3.57 -9.32
N ARG A 77 -10.92 -2.66 -8.38
CA ARG A 77 -12.27 -2.31 -7.91
C ARG A 77 -12.25 -1.04 -7.06
N GLU A 78 -13.45 -0.53 -6.85
CA GLU A 78 -13.80 0.43 -5.83
C GLU A 78 -14.18 -0.27 -4.52
N VAL A 79 -13.86 0.39 -3.40
CA VAL A 79 -14.23 -0.04 -2.06
C VAL A 79 -14.72 1.17 -1.27
N GLU A 80 -16.00 1.15 -0.89
CA GLU A 80 -16.64 2.17 -0.06
C GLU A 80 -17.42 1.52 1.09
N GLY A 81 -17.49 2.17 2.25
CA GLY A 81 -18.30 1.71 3.38
C GLY A 81 -17.78 0.45 4.09
N GLU A 82 -16.61 -0.06 3.70
CA GLU A 82 -15.94 -1.18 4.36
C GLU A 82 -14.45 -0.90 4.58
N SER A 83 -13.83 -1.67 5.48
CA SER A 83 -12.41 -1.58 5.80
C SER A 83 -11.56 -2.21 4.71
N ALA A 84 -10.61 -1.45 4.17
CA ALA A 84 -9.69 -1.90 3.14
C ALA A 84 -8.31 -1.28 3.24
N VAL A 85 -7.34 -1.97 2.65
CA VAL A 85 -5.96 -1.52 2.47
C VAL A 85 -5.60 -1.67 1.00
N ALA A 86 -5.10 -0.59 0.41
CA ALA A 86 -4.54 -0.60 -0.92
C ALA A 86 -3.09 -0.10 -0.90
N VAL A 87 -2.23 -0.77 -1.65
CA VAL A 87 -0.80 -0.49 -1.71
C VAL A 87 -0.39 -0.34 -3.15
N LEU A 88 0.36 0.70 -3.47
CA LEU A 88 1.08 0.87 -4.73
C LEU A 88 2.57 0.89 -4.43
N THR A 89 3.29 -0.06 -5.00
CA THR A 89 4.75 -0.16 -4.96
C THR A 89 5.33 0.40 -6.25
N VAL A 90 6.42 1.15 -6.13
CA VAL A 90 7.16 1.70 -7.25
C VAL A 90 8.65 1.44 -7.05
N ARG A 91 9.31 0.94 -8.09
CA ARG A 91 10.75 0.76 -8.17
C ARG A 91 11.28 1.50 -9.40
N ASP A 92 12.18 2.46 -9.16
CA ASP A 92 12.94 3.15 -10.20
C ASP A 92 14.21 3.72 -9.58
N GLU A 93 15.37 3.41 -10.17
CA GLU A 93 16.68 3.91 -9.76
C GLU A 93 16.81 5.44 -9.87
N ARG A 94 15.94 6.08 -10.65
CA ARG A 94 15.89 7.53 -10.86
C ARG A 94 14.79 8.21 -10.06
N LEU A 95 14.07 7.47 -9.21
CA LEU A 95 12.98 8.04 -8.43
C LEU A 95 13.53 9.08 -7.44
N ALA A 96 13.01 10.31 -7.52
CA ALA A 96 13.26 11.36 -6.56
C ALA A 96 11.93 11.74 -5.89
N VAL A 97 11.92 11.75 -4.56
CA VAL A 97 10.79 12.25 -3.77
C VAL A 97 11.18 13.65 -3.28
N THR A 98 10.42 14.66 -3.70
CA THR A 98 10.62 16.06 -3.29
C THR A 98 9.59 16.47 -2.22
N PRO A 99 9.96 17.31 -1.24
CA PRO A 99 9.03 17.86 -0.25
C PRO A 99 7.87 18.64 -0.86
#